data_AF-A0A5Q0GUH3-F1
#
_entry.id   AF-A0A5Q0GUH3-F1
#
_cell.length_a   1.000
_cell.length_b   1.000
_cell.length_c   1.000
_cell.angle_alpha   90.00
_cell.angle_beta   90.00
_cell.angle_gamma   90.00
#
_symmetry.space_group_name_H-M   'P 1'
#
loop_
_entity.id
_entity.type
_entity.pdbx_description
1 polymer ?
#
loop_
_entity_poly.entity_id
_entity_poly.type
_entity_poly.pdbx_seq_one_letter_code
_entity_poly.pdbx_strand_id
1 'polypeptide(L)'
;MIDTQNRTFLVRALKMLVVSLAFFAGTSAAVQAASAAPAVQSAAVQAVAPQAAPQAAPADSQPSVAASWACTSYLYSNAVERYCNVYSGYIRSYLQCSNGYTYYSAWVGTGSWYFLQICPSGYYRVSSGIQYTG
;
A
#
# COMPACT_ATOMS: atom_id res chain seq x y z
N MET A 1 10.52 -19.99 39.78
CA MET A 1 11.37 -20.62 38.74
C MET A 1 10.97 -20.00 37.41
N ILE A 2 11.78 -19.05 36.94
CA ILE A 2 11.54 -18.31 35.70
C ILE A 2 12.51 -18.85 34.66
N ASP A 3 11.93 -19.17 33.51
CA ASP A 3 12.40 -20.06 32.47
C ASP A 3 13.66 -19.58 31.72
N THR A 4 14.68 -20.42 31.67
CA THR A 4 15.99 -20.20 31.04
C THR A 4 15.92 -20.07 29.51
N GLN A 5 14.79 -20.43 28.88
CA GLN A 5 14.60 -20.43 27.42
C GLN A 5 14.62 -19.02 26.78
N ASN A 6 14.30 -17.96 27.52
CA ASN A 6 14.06 -16.63 26.93
C ASN A 6 15.33 -15.84 26.61
N ARG A 7 16.50 -16.25 27.13
CA ARG A 7 17.77 -15.51 26.95
C ARG A 7 18.47 -15.82 25.64
N THR A 8 18.23 -16.99 25.05
CA THR A 8 18.96 -17.46 23.86
C THR A 8 18.46 -16.82 22.55
N PHE A 9 17.19 -16.41 22.51
CA PHE A 9 16.60 -15.77 21.32
C PHE A 9 17.10 -14.33 21.11
N LEU A 10 17.28 -13.58 22.20
CA LEU A 10 17.66 -12.16 22.11
C LEU A 10 19.08 -11.97 21.54
N VAL A 11 20.00 -12.88 21.85
CA VAL A 11 21.40 -12.81 21.39
C VAL A 11 21.54 -13.14 19.89
N ARG A 12 20.63 -13.96 19.34
CA ARG A 12 20.64 -14.31 17.90
C ARG A 12 20.06 -13.21 17.02
N ALA A 13 19.06 -12.46 17.49
CA ALA A 13 18.47 -11.35 16.75
C ALA A 13 19.44 -10.16 16.57
N LEU A 14 20.28 -9.89 17.57
CA LEU A 14 21.24 -8.77 17.52
C LEU A 14 22.38 -9.00 16.51
N LYS A 15 22.80 -10.26 16.29
CA LYS A 15 23.85 -10.61 15.31
C LYS A 15 23.39 -10.47 13.85
N MET A 16 22.09 -10.63 13.57
CA MET A 16 21.56 -10.47 12.21
C MET A 16 21.42 -9.00 11.79
N LEU A 17 21.32 -8.07 12.75
CA LEU A 17 21.17 -6.63 12.47
C LEU A 17 22.49 -5.97 11.99
N VAL A 18 23.65 -6.49 12.40
CA VAL A 18 24.97 -5.89 12.08
C VAL A 18 25.45 -6.24 10.66
N VAL A 19 24.98 -7.35 10.08
CA VAL A 19 25.42 -7.81 8.75
C VAL A 19 24.75 -7.04 7.59
N SER A 20 23.58 -6.43 7.82
CA SER A 20 22.84 -5.71 6.76
C SER A 20 23.30 -4.27 6.53
N LEU A 21 24.14 -3.71 7.41
CA LEU A 21 24.52 -2.28 7.37
C LEU A 21 25.78 -1.98 6.54
N ALA A 22 26.33 -2.95 5.80
CA ALA A 22 27.62 -2.82 5.11
C ALA A 22 27.55 -2.81 3.56
N PHE A 23 26.36 -2.74 2.96
CA PHE A 23 26.19 -2.91 1.49
C PHE A 23 25.64 -1.70 0.71
N PHE A 24 25.81 -0.47 1.21
CA PHE A 24 25.50 0.74 0.43
C PHE A 24 26.61 1.79 0.56
N ALA A 25 27.81 1.40 0.13
CA ALA A 25 28.88 2.33 -0.22
C ALA A 25 28.83 2.62 -1.73
N GLY A 26 28.72 3.90 -2.09
CA GLY A 26 29.22 4.40 -3.37
C GLY A 26 28.20 4.70 -4.46
N THR A 27 27.75 5.96 -4.51
CA THR A 27 27.83 6.77 -5.74
C THR A 27 27.82 8.24 -5.32
N SER A 28 28.99 8.87 -5.38
CA SER A 28 29.19 10.31 -5.37
C SER A 28 28.93 10.88 -6.75
N ALA A 29 28.09 11.92 -6.86
CA ALA A 29 28.17 12.92 -7.92
C ALA A 29 27.47 14.20 -7.45
N ALA A 30 28.27 15.25 -7.27
CA ALA A 30 27.85 16.62 -7.02
C ALA A 30 27.36 17.27 -8.32
N VAL A 31 26.25 18.02 -8.28
CA VAL A 31 25.96 19.14 -9.19
C VAL A 31 25.06 20.12 -8.39
N GLN A 32 25.63 21.12 -7.74
CA GLN A 32 25.87 22.49 -8.23
C GLN A 32 24.68 23.43 -7.97
N ALA A 33 24.97 24.43 -7.14
CA ALA A 33 24.10 25.52 -6.77
C ALA A 33 23.71 26.40 -7.98
N ALA A 34 22.48 26.91 -7.96
CA ALA A 34 22.11 28.10 -8.71
C ALA A 34 21.29 29.03 -7.81
N SER A 35 21.61 30.31 -7.95
CA SER A 35 21.45 31.44 -7.05
C SER A 35 20.05 32.02 -6.94
N ALA A 36 19.87 32.82 -5.89
CA ALA A 36 18.66 33.45 -5.42
C ALA A 36 18.15 34.66 -6.24
N ALA A 37 16.82 34.87 -6.11
CA ALA A 37 16.04 36.14 -6.04
C ALA A 37 15.87 37.01 -7.31
N PRO A 38 14.85 37.91 -7.41
CA PRO A 38 13.76 38.25 -6.47
C PRO A 38 12.33 38.25 -7.09
N ALA A 39 11.32 38.57 -6.26
CA ALA A 39 9.90 38.74 -6.58
C ALA A 39 9.58 40.05 -7.32
N VAL A 40 8.57 40.07 -8.20
CA VAL A 40 7.65 41.22 -8.45
C VAL A 40 6.28 40.71 -8.94
N GLN A 41 5.22 41.20 -8.30
CA GLN A 41 3.81 41.07 -8.67
C GLN A 41 3.48 41.91 -9.92
N SER A 42 2.61 41.45 -10.81
CA SER A 42 1.37 42.15 -11.17
C SER A 42 0.62 41.48 -12.32
N ALA A 43 -0.69 41.50 -12.17
CA ALA A 43 -1.73 40.93 -13.00
C ALA A 43 -1.59 41.24 -14.50
N ALA A 44 -1.70 40.19 -15.32
CA ALA A 44 -2.24 40.29 -16.66
C ALA A 44 -3.49 39.40 -16.71
N VAL A 45 -4.64 40.05 -16.85
CA VAL A 45 -5.92 39.40 -17.11
C VAL A 45 -5.86 38.93 -18.56
N GLN A 46 -5.38 37.70 -18.79
CA GLN A 46 -5.48 37.05 -20.09
C GLN A 46 -6.93 36.61 -20.31
N ALA A 47 -7.54 37.12 -21.37
CA ALA A 47 -8.85 36.74 -21.85
C ALA A 47 -8.97 35.21 -21.99
N VAL A 48 -10.06 34.67 -21.44
CA VAL A 48 -10.40 33.25 -21.47
C VAL A 48 -10.69 32.84 -22.92
N ALA A 49 -9.74 32.17 -23.56
CA ALA A 49 -10.04 31.33 -24.71
C ALA A 49 -10.91 30.15 -24.24
N PRO A 50 -11.93 29.70 -25.00
CA PRO A 50 -12.70 28.53 -24.63
C PRO A 50 -11.76 27.33 -24.52
N GLN A 51 -11.53 26.85 -23.29
CA GLN A 51 -10.87 25.59 -23.04
C GLN A 51 -11.62 24.51 -23.81
N ALA A 52 -10.93 23.88 -24.75
CA ALA A 52 -11.39 22.66 -25.40
C ALA A 52 -11.87 21.71 -24.29
N ALA A 53 -13.13 21.27 -24.39
CA ALA A 53 -13.70 20.29 -23.50
C ALA A 53 -12.72 19.12 -23.38
N PRO A 54 -12.47 18.57 -22.17
CA PRO A 54 -11.70 17.35 -22.05
C PRO A 54 -12.39 16.30 -22.90
N GLN A 55 -11.72 15.93 -23.99
CA GLN A 55 -12.14 14.86 -24.86
C GLN A 55 -12.22 13.62 -23.98
N ALA A 56 -13.42 13.11 -23.74
CA ALA A 56 -13.63 11.87 -23.01
C ALA A 56 -12.77 10.82 -23.69
N ALA A 57 -11.72 10.38 -23.01
CA ALA A 57 -10.91 9.27 -23.47
C ALA A 57 -11.88 8.11 -23.75
N PRO A 58 -11.76 7.43 -24.91
CA PRO A 58 -12.59 6.28 -25.20
C PRO A 58 -12.50 5.33 -24.01
N ALA A 59 -13.66 4.96 -23.46
CA ALA A 59 -13.74 3.88 -22.52
C ALA A 59 -13.26 2.64 -23.27
N ASP A 60 -11.98 2.28 -23.09
CA ASP A 60 -11.45 1.02 -23.55
C ASP A 60 -12.29 -0.07 -22.88
N SER A 61 -13.30 -0.55 -23.61
CA SER A 61 -13.96 -1.81 -23.34
C SER A 61 -12.98 -2.92 -23.71
N GLN A 62 -11.85 -2.96 -23.00
CA GLN A 62 -11.02 -4.15 -22.92
C GLN A 62 -11.86 -5.19 -22.17
N PRO A 63 -11.97 -6.43 -22.66
CA PRO A 63 -12.39 -7.53 -21.83
C PRO A 63 -11.32 -7.71 -20.74
N SER A 64 -11.48 -7.01 -19.62
CA SER A 64 -10.77 -7.30 -18.39
C SER A 64 -11.20 -8.72 -18.01
N VAL A 65 -10.30 -9.70 -18.06
CA VAL A 65 -10.64 -11.08 -17.70
C VAL A 65 -10.99 -11.03 -16.22
N ALA A 66 -12.29 -11.00 -15.91
CA ALA A 66 -12.75 -10.82 -14.54
C ALA A 66 -12.03 -11.84 -13.62
N ALA A 67 -11.35 -11.33 -12.60
CA ALA A 67 -10.64 -12.19 -11.66
C ALA A 67 -11.63 -13.18 -11.02
N SER A 68 -11.29 -14.46 -11.03
CA SER A 68 -12.08 -15.51 -10.40
C SER A 68 -11.40 -15.92 -9.10
N TRP A 69 -12.14 -15.86 -8.00
CA TRP A 69 -11.63 -16.17 -6.67
C TRP A 69 -12.76 -16.56 -5.73
N ALA A 70 -12.43 -17.28 -4.66
CA ALA A 70 -13.33 -17.65 -3.58
C ALA A 70 -12.67 -17.36 -2.24
N CYS A 71 -13.35 -16.65 -1.34
CA CYS A 71 -12.82 -16.31 -0.02
C CYS A 71 -13.79 -16.69 1.10
N THR A 72 -13.24 -17.21 2.19
CA THR A 72 -13.92 -17.25 3.50
C THR A 72 -13.41 -16.09 4.33
N SER A 73 -14.30 -15.32 4.96
CA SER A 73 -13.95 -14.17 5.79
C SER A 73 -14.42 -14.35 7.22
N TYR A 74 -13.55 -14.04 8.18
CA TYR A 74 -13.87 -13.91 9.60
C TYR A 74 -13.71 -12.44 9.99
N LEU A 75 -14.80 -11.87 10.51
CA LEU A 75 -14.86 -10.45 10.88
C LEU A 75 -14.78 -10.32 12.39
N TYR A 76 -13.82 -9.53 12.85
CA TYR A 76 -13.67 -9.15 14.24
C TYR A 76 -14.04 -7.66 14.40
N SER A 77 -14.15 -7.21 15.65
CA SER A 77 -14.44 -5.80 15.95
C SER A 77 -13.35 -4.87 15.43
N ASN A 78 -12.07 -5.26 15.52
CA ASN A 78 -10.91 -4.46 15.10
C ASN A 78 -10.08 -5.09 13.98
N ALA A 79 -10.50 -6.22 13.43
CA ALA A 79 -9.70 -6.96 12.47
C ALA A 79 -10.56 -7.67 11.43
N VAL A 80 -9.90 -8.11 10.38
CA VAL A 80 -10.47 -9.03 9.39
C VAL A 80 -9.43 -10.06 9.00
N GLU A 81 -9.90 -11.29 8.92
CA GLU A 81 -9.13 -12.45 8.52
C GLU A 81 -9.80 -13.10 7.31
N ARG A 82 -9.02 -13.44 6.29
CA ARG A 82 -9.54 -14.03 5.05
C ARG A 82 -8.64 -15.13 4.54
N TYR A 83 -9.28 -16.21 4.11
CA TYR A 83 -8.65 -17.31 3.39
C TYR A 83 -9.22 -17.33 1.98
N CYS A 84 -8.38 -17.06 1.00
CA CYS A 84 -8.78 -16.88 -0.39
C CYS A 84 -8.07 -17.87 -1.31
N ASN A 85 -8.82 -18.47 -2.24
CA ASN A 85 -8.28 -19.20 -3.38
C ASN A 85 -8.53 -18.37 -4.63
N VAL A 86 -7.46 -17.98 -5.33
CA VAL A 86 -7.51 -17.19 -6.57
C VAL A 86 -7.27 -18.12 -7.74
N TYR A 87 -8.25 -18.21 -8.63
CA TYR A 87 -8.22 -19.06 -9.82
C TYR A 87 -7.75 -18.30 -11.06
N SER A 88 -8.04 -17.00 -11.15
CA SER A 88 -7.55 -16.10 -12.21
C SER A 88 -7.47 -14.64 -11.73
N GLY A 89 -6.65 -13.84 -12.40
CA GLY A 89 -6.44 -12.42 -12.07
C GLY A 89 -5.62 -12.21 -10.80
N TYR A 90 -5.78 -11.03 -10.21
CA TYR A 90 -5.14 -10.61 -8.97
C TYR A 90 -6.18 -10.06 -8.01
N ILE A 91 -5.99 -10.31 -6.71
CA ILE A 91 -6.82 -9.75 -5.65
C ILE A 91 -5.97 -9.03 -4.61
N ARG A 92 -6.60 -8.11 -3.87
CA ARG A 92 -6.06 -7.59 -2.61
C ARG A 92 -7.18 -7.39 -1.60
N SER A 93 -6.86 -7.55 -0.33
CA SER A 93 -7.77 -7.25 0.78
C SER A 93 -7.61 -5.79 1.20
N TYR A 94 -8.71 -5.16 1.59
CA TYR A 94 -8.69 -3.87 2.28
C TYR A 94 -9.44 -3.92 3.60
N LEU A 95 -9.00 -3.08 4.53
CA LEU A 95 -9.60 -2.86 5.85
C LEU A 95 -9.67 -1.36 6.11
N GLN A 96 -10.88 -0.83 6.28
CA GLN A 96 -11.12 0.54 6.70
C GLN A 96 -11.37 0.56 8.22
N CYS A 97 -10.70 1.49 8.90
CA CYS A 97 -10.76 1.63 10.35
C CYS A 97 -11.41 2.95 10.77
N SER A 98 -11.89 3.03 12.02
CA SER A 98 -12.58 4.20 12.56
C SER A 98 -11.69 5.44 12.70
N ASN A 99 -10.37 5.32 12.54
CA ASN A 99 -9.45 6.45 12.41
C ASN A 99 -9.48 7.12 11.02
N GLY A 100 -10.32 6.66 10.10
CA GLY A 100 -10.45 7.18 8.73
C GLY A 100 -9.45 6.60 7.73
N TYR A 101 -8.49 5.76 8.16
CA TYR A 101 -7.52 5.14 7.28
C TYR A 101 -8.03 3.83 6.68
N THR A 102 -7.58 3.53 5.46
CA THR A 102 -7.80 2.25 4.80
C THR A 102 -6.45 1.56 4.55
N TYR A 103 -6.30 0.36 5.10
CA TYR A 103 -5.13 -0.48 4.94
C TYR A 103 -5.37 -1.48 3.82
N TYR A 104 -4.41 -1.60 2.91
CA TYR A 104 -4.46 -2.52 1.78
C TYR A 104 -3.37 -3.58 1.93
N SER A 105 -3.69 -4.82 1.57
CA SER A 105 -2.66 -5.84 1.34
C SER A 105 -1.94 -5.59 0.01
N ALA A 106 -0.84 -6.30 -0.20
CA ALA A 106 -0.30 -6.46 -1.55
C ALA A 106 -1.34 -7.13 -2.48
N TRP A 107 -1.20 -6.86 -3.78
CA TRP A 107 -1.86 -7.64 -4.82
C TRP A 107 -1.24 -9.02 -4.89
N VAL A 108 -2.09 -10.05 -4.93
CA VAL A 108 -1.67 -11.44 -5.04
C VAL A 108 -2.38 -12.10 -6.21
N GLY A 109 -1.64 -12.94 -6.95
CA GLY A 109 -2.16 -13.64 -8.13
C GLY A 109 -2.79 -14.98 -7.77
N THR A 110 -2.78 -15.91 -8.72
CA THR A 110 -3.31 -17.27 -8.55
C THR A 110 -2.66 -18.02 -7.39
N GLY A 111 -3.45 -18.75 -6.61
CA GLY A 111 -2.99 -19.52 -5.46
C GLY A 111 -3.88 -19.37 -4.22
N SER A 112 -3.42 -19.93 -3.11
CA SER A 112 -4.09 -19.84 -1.81
C SER A 112 -3.40 -18.78 -0.94
N TRP A 113 -4.19 -17.84 -0.43
CA TRP A 113 -3.68 -16.68 0.29
C TRP A 113 -4.40 -16.49 1.63
N TYR A 114 -3.61 -16.06 2.61
CA TYR A 114 -4.10 -15.66 3.91
C TYR A 114 -3.91 -14.15 4.09
N PHE A 115 -5.00 -13.45 4.39
CA PHE A 115 -4.97 -12.03 4.73
C PHE A 115 -5.38 -11.84 6.17
N LEU A 116 -4.49 -11.27 6.97
CA LEU A 116 -4.79 -10.74 8.30
C LEU A 116 -4.53 -9.24 8.29
N GLN A 117 -5.58 -8.47 8.56
CA GLN A 117 -5.47 -7.02 8.68
C GLN A 117 -6.12 -6.61 10.00
N ILE A 118 -5.43 -5.76 10.74
CA ILE A 118 -5.83 -5.34 12.09
C ILE A 118 -5.76 -3.82 12.13
N CYS A 119 -6.81 -3.18 12.63
CA CYS A 119 -6.79 -1.75 12.91
C CYS A 119 -5.80 -1.46 14.05
N PRO A 120 -5.09 -0.32 14.02
CA PRO A 120 -4.24 0.06 15.14
C PRO A 120 -5.01 0.10 16.47
N SER A 121 -4.29 -0.06 17.57
CA SER A 121 -4.90 -0.08 18.91
C SER A 121 -5.80 1.13 19.16
N GLY A 122 -6.97 0.90 19.77
CA GLY A 122 -7.98 1.92 20.03
C GLY A 122 -8.95 2.17 18.87
N TYR A 123 -8.75 1.57 17.70
CA TYR A 123 -9.64 1.71 16.55
C TYR A 123 -10.31 0.38 16.19
N TYR A 124 -11.47 0.48 15.56
CA TYR A 124 -12.30 -0.65 15.16
C TYR A 124 -12.54 -0.65 13.65
N ARG A 125 -12.91 -1.81 13.12
CA ARG A 125 -13.24 -2.00 11.71
C ARG A 125 -14.56 -1.31 11.41
N VAL A 126 -14.56 -0.46 10.38
CA VAL A 126 -15.80 0.14 9.85
C VAL A 126 -16.24 -0.55 8.55
N SER A 127 -15.29 -0.97 7.71
CA SER A 127 -15.57 -1.67 6.46
C SER A 127 -14.38 -2.53 6.07
N SER A 128 -14.59 -3.56 5.25
CA SER A 128 -13.51 -4.34 4.67
C SER A 128 -14.03 -5.10 3.44
N GLY A 129 -13.13 -5.46 2.53
CA GLY A 129 -13.53 -6.20 1.33
C GLY A 129 -12.34 -6.69 0.52
N ILE A 130 -12.65 -7.22 -0.66
CA ILE A 130 -11.67 -7.64 -1.66
C ILE A 130 -11.80 -6.71 -2.87
N GLN A 131 -10.66 -6.23 -3.35
CA GLN A 131 -10.54 -5.61 -4.65
C GLN A 131 -9.87 -6.61 -5.59
N TYR A 132 -10.24 -6.55 -6.86
CA TYR A 132 -9.78 -7.50 -7.86
C TYR A 132 -9.51 -6.81 -9.20
N THR A 133 -8.61 -7.39 -9.98
CA THR A 133 -8.27 -6.97 -11.34
C THR A 133 -7.89 -8.19 -12.16
N GLY A 134 -8.18 -8.21 -13.46
CA GLY A 134 -7.77 -9.27 -14.36
C GLY A 134 -8.05 -8.94 -15.82
#